data_AF-A0A950S2D5-F1
#
_entry.id   AF-A0A950S2D5-F1
#
_cell.length_a   1.000
_cell.length_b   1.000
_cell.length_c   1.000
_cell.angle_alpha   90.00
_cell.angle_beta   90.00
_cell.angle_gamma   90.00
#
_symmetry.space_group_name_H-M   'P 1'
#
loop_
_entity.id
_entity.type
_entity.pdbx_description
1 polymer ?
#
loop_
_entity_poly.entity_id
_entity_poly.type
_entity_poly.pdbx_seq_one_letter_code
_entity_poly.pdbx_strand_id
1 'polypeptide(L)'
;MHLAILSMWHQTSTFRPCRPSDAQFEKMGIRRGDEVVCQFGASQATIVGFLPARERPGVEMVPVFCAHRSPMGTITRNTFDRLTGEMLHSPGANGP
;
A
#
# COMPACT_ATOMS: atom_id res chain seq x y z
N MET A 1 -15.41 -12.45 -9.25
CA MET A 1 -15.29 -11.61 -8.04
C MET A 1 -13.93 -10.96 -8.08
N HIS A 2 -13.89 -9.63 -8.08
CA HIS A 2 -12.64 -8.88 -8.01
C HIS A 2 -12.32 -8.60 -6.55
N LEU A 3 -11.09 -8.88 -6.14
CA LEU A 3 -10.58 -8.59 -4.81
C LEU A 3 -9.44 -7.59 -4.93
N ALA A 4 -9.72 -6.34 -4.55
CA ALA A 4 -8.71 -5.30 -4.47
C ALA A 4 -7.73 -5.59 -3.32
N ILE A 5 -6.44 -5.55 -3.60
CA ILE A 5 -5.39 -5.69 -2.59
C ILE A 5 -4.66 -4.37 -2.39
N LEU A 6 -4.65 -3.91 -1.15
CA LEU A 6 -3.98 -2.70 -0.73
C LEU A 6 -3.16 -2.95 0.55
N SER A 7 -2.06 -2.23 0.72
CA SER A 7 -1.29 -2.25 1.97
C SER A 7 -0.69 -0.88 2.28
N MET A 8 -0.71 -0.51 3.55
CA MET A 8 0.04 0.60 4.09
C MET A 8 0.68 0.16 5.41
N TRP A 9 2.00 0.27 5.50
CA TRP A 9 2.73 -0.03 6.73
C TRP A 9 3.67 1.13 7.07
N HIS A 10 3.43 1.70 8.24
CA HIS A 10 4.22 2.77 8.83
C HIS A 10 4.22 2.60 10.34
N GLN A 11 5.40 2.36 10.91
CA GLN A 11 5.60 2.34 12.35
C GLN A 11 6.05 3.73 12.81
N THR A 12 5.33 4.32 13.76
CA THR A 12 5.66 5.66 14.27
C THR A 12 6.37 5.64 15.61
N SER A 13 7.20 6.65 15.84
CA SER A 13 7.73 6.99 17.16
C SER A 13 7.47 8.47 17.45
N THR A 14 6.72 8.74 18.51
CA THR A 14 6.37 10.11 18.94
C THR A 14 7.56 10.91 19.45
N PHE A 15 8.67 10.24 19.78
CA PHE A 15 9.93 10.87 20.22
C PHE A 15 10.84 11.28 19.06
N ARG A 16 10.53 10.87 17.82
CA ARG A 16 11.34 11.27 16.65
C ARG A 16 10.84 12.61 16.09
N PRO A 17 11.71 13.64 15.97
CA PRO A 17 11.31 14.96 15.51
C PRO A 17 11.05 15.03 13.99
N CYS A 18 11.65 14.11 13.22
CA CYS A 18 11.48 14.07 11.77
C CYS A 18 10.08 13.54 11.42
N ARG A 19 9.19 14.45 11.00
CA ARG A 19 7.89 14.11 10.43
C ARG A 19 8.03 13.87 8.94
N PRO A 20 7.66 12.68 8.44
CA PRO A 20 7.83 12.40 7.03
C PRO A 20 6.91 13.25 6.15
N SER A 21 7.48 13.94 5.17
CA SER A 21 6.74 14.71 4.16
C SER A 21 6.27 13.84 2.99
N ASP A 22 5.36 14.36 2.17
CA ASP A 22 4.91 13.69 0.95
C ASP A 22 6.06 13.34 0.01
N ALA A 23 7.01 14.27 -0.17
CA ALA A 23 8.18 14.04 -1.01
C ALA A 23 9.05 12.89 -0.48
N GLN A 24 9.13 12.73 0.84
CA GLN A 24 9.79 11.57 1.42
C GLN A 24 9.01 10.31 1.12
N PHE A 25 7.67 10.32 1.18
CA PHE A 25 6.77 9.22 0.83
C PHE A 25 6.79 8.80 -0.65
N GLU A 26 6.92 9.73 -1.59
CA GLU A 26 7.09 9.40 -3.01
C GLU A 26 8.47 8.79 -3.29
N LYS A 27 9.54 9.33 -2.69
CA LYS A 27 10.92 8.93 -2.99
C LYS A 27 11.32 7.49 -2.63
N MET A 28 10.56 6.78 -1.79
CA MET A 28 11.08 5.53 -1.20
C MET A 28 10.14 4.32 -1.20
N GLY A 29 8.99 4.31 -1.89
CA GLY A 29 8.31 3.01 -2.02
C GLY A 29 6.80 2.97 -2.15
N ILE A 30 6.14 3.98 -2.72
CA ILE A 30 4.77 3.76 -3.19
C ILE A 30 4.86 2.89 -4.45
N ARG A 31 4.03 1.86 -4.52
CA ARG A 31 3.87 0.95 -5.67
C ARG A 31 2.40 0.90 -6.04
N ARG A 32 2.11 0.96 -7.33
CA ARG A 32 0.74 1.04 -7.85
C ARG A 32 0.49 -0.08 -8.84
N GLY A 33 -0.72 -0.62 -8.83
CA GLY A 33 -1.08 -1.68 -9.77
C GLY A 33 -0.10 -2.86 -9.72
N ASP A 34 0.29 -3.34 -10.90
CA ASP A 34 1.18 -4.49 -11.06
C ASP A 34 2.56 -4.31 -10.43
N GLU A 35 3.02 -3.08 -10.20
CA GLU A 35 4.29 -2.82 -9.49
C GLU A 35 4.30 -3.43 -8.08
N VAL A 36 3.12 -3.56 -7.46
CA VAL A 36 2.95 -4.21 -6.16
C VAL A 36 3.36 -5.69 -6.25
N VAL A 37 2.93 -6.38 -7.30
CA VAL A 37 3.25 -7.79 -7.52
C VAL A 37 4.70 -7.95 -7.98
N CYS A 38 5.20 -7.07 -8.85
CA CYS A 38 6.60 -7.10 -9.28
C CYS A 38 7.57 -6.94 -8.09
N GLN A 39 7.26 -6.05 -7.16
CA GLN A 39 8.13 -5.76 -6.01
C GLN A 39 8.02 -6.83 -4.92
N PHE A 40 6.82 -7.35 -4.65
CA PHE A 40 6.57 -8.16 -3.46
C PHE A 40 6.13 -9.59 -3.76
N GLY A 41 5.73 -9.95 -4.98
CA GLY A 41 5.07 -11.23 -5.29
C GLY A 41 5.83 -12.49 -4.89
N ALA A 42 7.18 -12.43 -4.82
CA ALA A 42 8.04 -13.52 -4.35
C ALA A 42 8.58 -13.32 -2.92
N SER A 43 8.16 -12.26 -2.23
CA SER A 43 8.58 -11.93 -0.86
C SER A 43 7.70 -12.60 0.19
N GLN A 44 8.08 -12.43 1.46
CA GLN A 44 7.27 -12.84 2.62
C GLN A 44 6.49 -11.66 3.24
N ALA A 45 6.25 -10.59 2.47
CA ALA A 45 5.48 -9.45 2.94
C ALA A 45 4.02 -9.84 3.17
N THR A 46 3.37 -9.27 4.19
CA THR A 46 1.99 -9.61 4.58
C THR A 46 0.99 -9.48 3.43
N ILE A 47 1.17 -8.48 2.54
CA ILE A 47 0.31 -8.28 1.37
C ILE A 47 0.32 -9.48 0.39
N VAL A 48 1.42 -10.23 0.34
CA VAL A 48 1.61 -11.39 -0.54
C VAL A 48 0.80 -12.59 -0.05
N GLY A 49 0.53 -12.67 1.26
CA GLY A 49 -0.29 -13.72 1.85
C GLY A 49 -1.72 -13.77 1.30
N PHE A 50 -2.19 -12.70 0.65
CA PHE A 50 -3.48 -12.68 -0.03
C PHE A 50 -3.43 -13.24 -1.45
N LEU A 51 -2.26 -13.29 -2.11
CA LEU A 51 -2.13 -13.74 -3.50
C LEU A 51 -2.63 -15.17 -3.75
N PRO A 52 -2.46 -16.17 -2.84
CA PRO A 52 -3.01 -17.51 -3.04
C PRO A 52 -4.53 -17.54 -3.27
N ALA A 53 -5.27 -16.51 -2.86
CA ALA A 53 -6.71 -16.42 -3.14
C ALA A 53 -7.04 -16.38 -4.64
N ARG A 54 -6.09 -16.01 -5.51
CA ARG A 54 -6.24 -16.07 -6.98
C ARG A 54 -6.45 -17.47 -7.53
N GLU A 55 -6.10 -18.50 -6.78
CA GLU A 55 -6.27 -19.90 -7.19
C GLU A 55 -7.72 -20.37 -7.04
N ARG A 56 -8.57 -19.58 -6.37
CA ARG A 56 -9.99 -19.88 -6.21
C ARG A 56 -10.74 -19.59 -7.52
N PRO A 57 -11.63 -20.50 -7.97
CA PRO A 57 -12.42 -20.28 -9.18
C PRO A 57 -13.20 -18.96 -9.15
N GLY A 58 -13.08 -18.18 -10.23
CA GLY A 58 -13.79 -16.90 -10.39
C GLY A 58 -13.27 -15.76 -9.51
N VAL A 59 -12.11 -15.89 -8.86
CA VAL A 59 -11.46 -14.79 -8.13
C VAL A 59 -10.38 -14.16 -9.00
N GLU A 60 -10.49 -12.84 -9.18
CA GLU A 60 -9.45 -12.02 -9.77
C GLU A 60 -8.86 -11.11 -8.69
N MET A 61 -7.56 -11.26 -8.42
CA MET A 61 -6.85 -10.41 -7.48
C MET A 61 -6.37 -9.17 -8.21
N VAL A 62 -6.81 -7.98 -7.77
CA VAL A 62 -6.46 -6.69 -8.37
C VAL A 62 -5.52 -5.96 -7.41
N PRO A 63 -4.20 -5.94 -7.67
CA PRO A 63 -3.28 -5.15 -6.87
C PRO A 63 -3.55 -3.67 -7.14
N VAL A 64 -3.73 -2.86 -6.09
CA VAL A 64 -4.06 -1.44 -6.28
C VAL A 64 -2.94 -0.56 -5.77
N PHE A 65 -2.53 -0.76 -4.52
CA PHE A 65 -1.61 0.16 -3.85
C PHE A 65 -0.79 -0.53 -2.76
N CYS A 66 0.49 -0.21 -2.67
CA CYS A 66 1.33 -0.57 -1.54
C CYS A 66 2.22 0.61 -1.14
N ALA A 67 2.22 0.96 0.14
CA ALA A 67 3.17 1.90 0.74
C ALA A 67 3.84 1.29 1.96
N HIS A 68 5.15 1.11 1.90
CA HIS A 68 5.94 0.55 3.01
C HIS A 68 6.99 1.56 3.47
N ARG A 69 7.08 1.79 4.80
CA ARG A 69 8.03 2.74 5.38
C ARG A 69 8.70 2.27 6.65
N SER A 70 10.04 2.29 6.63
CA SER A 70 10.88 2.16 7.82
C SER A 70 10.41 3.10 8.95
N PRO A 71 10.60 2.72 10.22
CA PRO A 71 10.09 3.49 11.36
C PRO A 71 10.55 4.95 11.35
N MET A 72 9.62 5.90 11.48
CA MET A 72 9.88 7.35 11.47
C MET A 72 9.01 8.09 12.49
N GLY A 73 9.11 9.42 12.53
CA GLY A 73 8.20 10.26 13.33
C GLY A 73 6.76 10.20 12.81
N THR A 74 5.87 10.91 13.50
CA THR A 74 4.44 10.92 13.18
C THR A 74 4.19 11.42 11.76
N ILE A 75 3.52 10.58 10.96
CA ILE A 75 3.05 10.94 9.63
C ILE A 75 2.16 12.18 9.72
N THR A 76 2.30 13.10 8.75
CA THR A 76 1.43 14.28 8.74
C THR A 76 0.00 13.88 8.39
N ARG A 77 -0.99 14.64 8.89
CA ARG A 77 -2.40 14.45 8.52
C ARG A 77 -2.59 14.51 7.01
N ASN A 78 -2.01 15.51 6.35
CA ASN A 78 -2.11 15.69 4.91
C ASN A 78 -1.60 14.45 4.15
N THR A 79 -0.42 13.95 4.50
CA THR A 79 0.12 12.75 3.88
C THR A 79 -0.74 11.53 4.12
N PHE A 80 -1.25 11.34 5.34
CA PHE A 80 -2.17 10.24 5.64
C PHE A 80 -3.46 10.31 4.82
N ASP A 81 -4.10 11.48 4.80
CA ASP A 81 -5.36 11.72 4.08
C ASP A 81 -5.16 11.54 2.57
N ARG A 82 -4.01 11.97 2.04
CA ARG A 82 -3.64 11.77 0.63
C ARG A 82 -3.47 10.30 0.29
N LEU A 83 -2.68 9.55 1.08
CA LEU A 83 -2.40 8.13 0.80
C LEU A 83 -3.66 7.28 0.91
N THR A 84 -4.44 7.48 1.97
CA THR A 84 -5.72 6.78 2.15
C THR A 84 -6.75 7.21 1.11
N GLY A 85 -6.78 8.50 0.75
CA GLY A 85 -7.56 9.00 -0.37
C GLY A 85 -7.21 8.30 -1.68
N GLU A 86 -5.92 8.17 -2.00
CA GLU A 86 -5.47 7.45 -3.19
C GLU A 86 -5.89 5.98 -3.16
N MET A 87 -5.70 5.30 -2.03
CA MET A 87 -6.14 3.90 -1.84
C MET A 87 -7.63 3.72 -2.10
N LEU A 88 -8.47 4.62 -1.56
CA LEU A 88 -9.92 4.53 -1.67
C LEU A 88 -10.45 5.00 -3.03
N HIS A 89 -9.81 5.97 -3.67
CA HIS A 89 -10.27 6.54 -4.94
C HIS A 89 -9.65 5.86 -6.17
N SER A 90 -8.72 4.93 -5.97
CA SER A 90 -8.09 4.20 -7.06
C SER A 90 -9.13 3.39 -7.86
N PRO A 91 -9.06 3.37 -9.21
CA PRO A 91 -10.03 2.67 -10.05
C PRO A 91 -10.17 1.17 -9.72
N GLY A 92 -9.08 0.51 -9.30
CA GLY A 92 -9.13 -0.89 -8.87
C GLY A 92 -9.76 -1.12 -7.49
N ALA A 93 -9.82 -0.08 -6.64
CA ALA A 93 -10.55 -0.12 -5.37
C ALA A 93 -12.03 0.23 -5.53
N ASN A 94 -12.35 1.05 -6.53
CA ASN A 94 -13.71 1.44 -6.92
C ASN A 94 -14.25 0.63 -8.08
N GLY A 95 -13.91 -0.66 -8.15
CA GLY A 95 -14.32 -1.53 -9.26
C GLY A 95 -15.84 -1.46 -9.54
N PRO A 96 -16.30 -1.87 -10.74
CA PRO A 96 -17.73 -1.97 -11.05
C PRO A 96 -18.46 -2.89 -10.07
#